data_AF-A0AAV9WJ44-F1
#
_entry.id   AF-A0AAV9WJ44-F1
#
_cell.length_a   1.000
_cell.length_b   1.000
_cell.length_c   1.000
_cell.angle_alpha   90.00
_cell.angle_beta   90.00
_cell.angle_gamma   90.00
#
_symmetry.space_group_name_H-M   'P 1'
#
loop_
_entity.id
_entity.type
_entity.pdbx_description
1 polymer ?
#
loop_
_entity_poly.entity_id
_entity_poly.type
_entity_poly.pdbx_seq_one_letter_code
_entity_poly.pdbx_strand_id
1 'polypeptide(L)'
;MSRTSEDNEGVDPRDKKKKEKTRRPGNTAFKQQRLKAWQPILTPKTVLPLFFAVGIVFAPIGGLLLWASEQVQELVIDYTDCASASGSTRDFVPIPSDKVRKSFYKPTVENKQDASWKYVTNVTTIGGRQVNNTVCTLKFQLEADMTAPVLLYYRLTNFYQNHRRYVKSVNEDQLRGNDVGAGTLDTSESCSPLAVDAAGKIIYPCGLMANSLFNDTFGSPILVQKRGGTGSREEVYQMTNKGIAWPSDADRYGTTKYNLSQIVPPPNWINMFPNGYNATNLPNLKEWEELQVWMRTAGLPTFSKLARRNDTATMENGVYTLDIKMNFPVTLYGGTKSIVLSTRTVMGGKNPFLGIAYIVVGGLCVLLGVIFTARHLFKPRKLGDHTYLSWENGPAAASATGRDLS
;
A
#
# COMPACT_ATOMS: atom_id res chain seq x y z
N MET A 1 8.94 37.48 -37.47
CA MET A 1 8.42 38.77 -37.98
C MET A 1 8.34 39.70 -36.77
N SER A 2 9.12 40.76 -36.61
CA SER A 2 9.85 41.58 -37.57
C SER A 2 11.22 41.95 -37.02
N ARG A 3 12.23 41.93 -37.90
CA ARG A 3 13.56 42.51 -37.71
C ARG A 3 13.45 44.02 -37.86
N THR A 4 14.14 44.76 -37.01
CA THR A 4 14.67 46.09 -37.37
C THR A 4 16.18 46.06 -37.14
N SER A 5 16.85 46.38 -38.23
CA SER A 5 18.26 46.47 -38.54
C SER A 5 18.98 47.54 -37.72
N GLU A 6 20.15 47.20 -37.18
CA GLU A 6 21.17 48.18 -36.82
C GLU A 6 22.38 47.91 -37.71
N ASP A 7 22.60 48.81 -38.67
CA ASP A 7 23.79 48.88 -39.49
C ASP A 7 24.89 49.65 -38.75
N ASN A 8 26.12 49.19 -38.99
CA ASN A 8 27.42 49.68 -38.54
C ASN A 8 27.60 51.20 -38.68
N GLU A 9 28.04 51.87 -37.61
CA GLU A 9 28.99 52.99 -37.72
C GLU A 9 30.14 52.79 -36.72
N GLY A 10 31.36 52.97 -37.26
CA GLY A 10 32.62 52.63 -36.61
C GLY A 10 32.88 53.42 -35.33
N VAL A 11 33.29 52.70 -34.29
CA VAL A 11 33.83 53.28 -33.06
C VAL A 11 35.26 52.78 -32.87
N ASP A 12 36.18 53.73 -32.81
CA ASP A 12 37.63 53.60 -32.56
C ASP A 12 37.92 52.62 -31.39
N PRO A 13 38.84 51.64 -31.55
CA PRO A 13 39.20 50.71 -30.48
C PRO A 13 39.91 51.37 -29.27
N ARG A 14 40.15 52.69 -29.29
CA ARG A 14 40.88 53.42 -28.24
C ARG A 14 40.03 54.17 -27.22
N ASP A 15 38.70 54.13 -27.30
CA ASP A 15 37.84 54.83 -26.33
C ASP A 15 37.02 53.87 -25.45
N LYS A 16 37.73 52.99 -24.71
CA LYS A 16 37.13 52.31 -23.56
C LYS A 16 36.92 53.34 -22.45
N LYS A 17 35.78 54.05 -22.45
CA LYS A 17 35.33 54.82 -21.28
C LYS A 17 35.48 53.93 -20.05
N LYS A 18 36.41 54.28 -19.15
CA LYS A 18 36.64 53.59 -17.87
C LYS A 18 35.28 53.44 -17.19
N LYS A 19 34.75 52.22 -17.08
CA LYS A 19 33.57 51.96 -16.25
C LYS A 19 33.88 52.47 -14.85
N GLU A 20 33.19 53.52 -14.45
CA GLU A 20 33.34 54.13 -13.14
C GLU A 20 33.12 53.04 -12.08
N LYS A 21 34.13 52.77 -11.24
CA LYS A 21 34.10 51.71 -10.24
C LYS A 21 33.21 52.13 -9.08
N THR A 22 31.90 52.04 -9.27
CA THR A 22 30.91 52.28 -8.21
C THR A 22 30.72 51.03 -7.35
N ARG A 23 30.76 51.22 -6.02
CA ARG A 23 30.41 50.18 -5.04
C ARG A 23 28.91 50.14 -4.74
N ARG A 24 28.11 50.98 -5.42
CA ARG A 24 26.67 51.02 -5.20
C ARG A 24 26.03 49.73 -5.72
N PRO A 25 25.23 49.02 -4.90
CA PRO A 25 24.51 47.85 -5.37
C PRO A 25 23.55 48.25 -6.50
N GLY A 26 23.37 47.35 -7.48
CA GLY A 26 22.48 47.60 -8.60
C GLY A 26 21.05 47.88 -8.14
N ASN A 27 20.40 48.88 -8.75
CA ASN A 27 19.03 49.27 -8.44
C ASN A 27 18.02 48.39 -9.19
N THR A 28 18.06 47.08 -8.95
CA THR A 28 17.10 46.12 -9.52
C THR A 28 16.11 45.66 -8.46
N ALA A 29 14.87 45.33 -8.86
CA ALA A 29 13.83 44.87 -7.94
C ALA A 29 14.26 43.66 -7.08
N PHE A 30 15.08 42.76 -7.65
CA PHE A 30 15.66 41.64 -6.92
C PHE A 30 16.68 42.09 -5.85
N LYS A 31 17.69 42.90 -6.24
CA LYS A 31 18.74 43.35 -5.32
C LYS A 31 18.23 44.29 -4.23
N GLN A 32 17.15 45.02 -4.50
CA GLN A 32 16.52 45.95 -3.57
C GLN A 32 15.36 45.33 -2.78
N GLN A 33 15.09 44.03 -2.93
CA GLN A 33 13.99 43.32 -2.27
C GLN A 33 12.60 43.95 -2.54
N ARG A 34 12.40 44.48 -3.74
CA ARG A 34 11.14 45.09 -4.22
C ARG A 34 10.48 44.23 -5.31
N LEU A 35 10.66 42.91 -5.22
CA LEU A 35 9.95 42.00 -6.11
C LEU A 35 8.44 42.14 -5.91
N LYS A 36 7.67 41.94 -6.98
CA LYS A 36 6.21 41.87 -6.91
C LYS A 36 5.85 40.70 -5.98
N ALA A 37 5.31 41.03 -4.81
CA ALA A 37 4.86 40.07 -3.83
C ALA A 37 3.37 40.24 -3.58
N TRP A 38 2.67 39.14 -3.33
CA TRP A 38 1.32 39.16 -2.79
C TRP A 38 1.39 38.81 -1.31
N GLN A 39 0.85 39.68 -0.46
CA GLN A 39 0.82 39.49 0.98
C GLN A 39 -0.63 39.20 1.40
N PRO A 40 -0.98 37.94 1.67
CA PRO A 40 -2.34 37.60 2.09
C PRO A 40 -2.58 38.08 3.52
N ILE A 41 -3.28 39.21 3.66
CA ILE A 41 -3.76 39.66 4.97
C ILE A 41 -5.03 38.87 5.29
N LEU A 42 -4.97 38.11 6.38
CA LEU A 42 -6.08 37.30 6.88
C LEU A 42 -7.15 38.21 7.48
N THR A 43 -8.15 38.57 6.68
CA THR A 43 -9.30 39.37 7.13
C THR A 43 -10.53 38.49 7.28
N PRO A 44 -11.50 38.83 8.16
CA PRO A 44 -12.73 38.06 8.28
C PRO A 44 -13.48 37.89 6.94
N LYS A 45 -13.41 38.91 6.06
CA LYS A 45 -14.03 38.88 4.73
C LYS A 45 -13.41 37.83 3.79
N THR A 46 -12.14 37.50 3.95
CA THR A 46 -11.46 36.50 3.12
C THR A 46 -11.44 35.12 3.77
N VAL A 47 -11.30 35.07 5.10
CA VAL A 47 -11.12 33.82 5.85
C VAL A 47 -12.45 33.13 6.16
N LEU A 48 -13.51 33.86 6.53
CA LEU A 48 -14.80 33.24 6.88
C LEU A 48 -15.43 32.49 5.69
N PRO A 49 -15.51 33.05 4.47
CA PRO A 49 -16.04 32.32 3.33
C PRO A 49 -15.21 31.08 2.99
N LEU A 50 -13.89 31.13 3.19
CA LEU A 50 -13.00 29.99 2.95
C LEU A 50 -13.35 28.80 3.87
N PHE A 51 -13.60 29.04 5.16
CA PHE A 51 -13.98 27.97 6.10
C PHE A 51 -15.27 27.28 5.67
N PHE A 52 -16.30 28.04 5.29
CA PHE A 52 -17.56 27.46 4.82
C PHE A 52 -17.40 26.77 3.47
N ALA A 53 -16.62 27.33 2.54
CA ALA A 53 -16.35 26.72 1.24
C ALA A 53 -15.65 25.37 1.39
N VAL A 54 -14.62 25.28 2.23
CA VAL A 54 -13.94 24.00 2.52
C VAL A 54 -14.93 23.00 3.13
N GLY A 55 -15.75 23.42 4.10
CA GLY A 55 -16.77 22.56 4.70
C GLY A 55 -17.80 22.01 3.70
N ILE A 56 -18.35 22.89 2.86
CA ILE A 56 -19.35 22.56 1.83
C ILE A 56 -18.78 21.62 0.77
N VAL A 57 -17.49 21.71 0.46
CA VAL A 57 -16.83 20.81 -0.50
C VAL A 57 -16.44 19.48 0.15
N PHE A 58 -15.87 19.52 1.36
CA PHE A 58 -15.30 18.33 2.00
C PHE A 58 -16.38 17.40 2.55
N ALA A 59 -17.50 17.91 3.07
CA ALA A 59 -18.53 17.06 3.64
C ALA A 59 -19.23 16.15 2.59
N PRO A 60 -19.66 16.63 1.41
CA PRO A 60 -20.19 15.76 0.35
C PRO A 60 -19.15 14.78 -0.18
N ILE A 61 -17.90 15.20 -0.39
CA ILE A 61 -16.82 14.30 -0.83
C ILE A 61 -16.61 13.20 0.21
N GLY A 62 -16.54 13.55 1.49
CA GLY A 62 -16.38 12.58 2.57
C GLY A 62 -17.55 11.61 2.66
N GLY A 63 -18.78 12.09 2.50
CA GLY A 63 -19.99 11.26 2.44
C GLY A 63 -19.97 10.29 1.26
N LEU A 64 -19.60 10.75 0.06
CA LEU A 64 -19.44 9.89 -1.13
C LEU A 64 -18.36 8.83 -0.95
N LEU A 65 -17.21 9.19 -0.36
CA LEU A 65 -16.12 8.26 -0.08
C LEU A 65 -16.53 7.20 0.95
N LEU A 66 -17.25 7.60 2.00
CA LEU A 66 -17.73 6.69 3.03
C LEU A 66 -18.75 5.71 2.44
N TRP A 67 -19.72 6.23 1.67
CA TRP A 67 -20.71 5.41 0.97
C TRP A 67 -20.05 4.42 0.00
N ALA A 68 -19.07 4.86 -0.80
CA ALA A 68 -18.33 3.99 -1.70
C ALA A 68 -17.55 2.90 -0.94
N SER A 69 -16.96 3.23 0.22
CA SER A 69 -16.31 2.24 1.07
C SER A 69 -17.28 1.24 1.69
N GLU A 70 -18.54 1.62 1.93
CA GLU A 70 -19.55 0.71 2.47
C GLU A 70 -20.07 -0.28 1.44
N GLN A 71 -20.11 0.07 0.14
CA GLN A 71 -20.50 -0.84 -0.95
C GLN A 71 -19.58 -2.06 -1.11
N VAL A 72 -18.36 -2.01 -0.56
CA VAL A 72 -17.39 -3.11 -0.68
C VAL A 72 -17.86 -4.31 0.14
N GLN A 73 -17.97 -5.45 -0.55
CA GLN A 73 -18.22 -6.75 0.05
C GLN A 73 -16.87 -7.34 0.48
N GLU A 74 -16.67 -7.63 1.76
CA GLU A 74 -15.40 -8.17 2.30
C GLU A 74 -15.68 -9.33 3.28
N LEU A 75 -14.97 -10.43 3.10
CA LEU A 75 -14.90 -11.56 4.03
C LEU A 75 -13.44 -11.81 4.40
N VAL A 76 -13.14 -11.80 5.70
CA VAL A 76 -11.82 -12.13 6.26
C VAL A 76 -11.96 -13.35 7.15
N ILE A 77 -11.15 -14.37 6.90
CA ILE A 77 -11.08 -15.57 7.74
C ILE A 77 -9.62 -15.82 8.11
N ASP A 78 -9.30 -15.71 9.40
CA ASP A 78 -8.01 -16.10 9.95
C ASP A 78 -7.95 -17.63 10.05
N TYR A 79 -6.98 -18.24 9.38
CA TYR A 79 -6.79 -19.69 9.32
C TYR A 79 -5.47 -20.14 9.98
N THR A 80 -4.87 -19.28 10.79
CA THR A 80 -3.59 -19.53 11.49
C THR A 80 -3.62 -20.83 12.27
N ASP A 81 -4.68 -21.04 13.04
CA ASP A 81 -4.82 -22.18 13.96
C ASP A 81 -5.59 -23.36 13.37
N CYS A 82 -5.78 -23.39 12.05
CA CYS A 82 -6.49 -24.49 11.40
C CYS A 82 -5.80 -25.84 11.67
N ALA A 83 -4.47 -25.87 11.75
CA ALA A 83 -3.72 -27.09 12.10
C ALA A 83 -4.02 -27.61 13.51
N SER A 84 -4.42 -26.72 14.43
CA SER A 84 -4.77 -27.05 15.82
C SER A 84 -6.22 -27.56 15.95
N ALA A 85 -7.03 -27.45 14.90
CA ALA A 85 -8.41 -27.94 14.87
C ALA A 85 -8.44 -29.47 14.64
N SER A 86 -7.87 -30.23 15.59
CA SER A 86 -7.69 -31.68 15.50
C SER A 86 -8.76 -32.48 16.27
N GLY A 87 -10.03 -32.10 16.12
CA GLY A 87 -11.13 -33.02 16.40
C GLY A 87 -11.26 -34.00 15.21
N SER A 88 -11.00 -35.29 15.44
CA SER A 88 -11.30 -36.41 14.52
C SER A 88 -10.92 -36.23 13.02
N THR A 89 -9.85 -35.50 12.66
CA THR A 89 -9.16 -35.45 11.32
C THR A 89 -9.99 -35.36 10.01
N ARG A 90 -11.32 -35.31 10.02
CA ARG A 90 -12.17 -35.33 8.82
C ARG A 90 -13.45 -34.50 8.90
N ASP A 91 -13.81 -33.99 10.08
CA ASP A 91 -15.04 -33.23 10.27
C ASP A 91 -14.79 -31.72 10.27
N PHE A 92 -15.81 -30.96 9.91
CA PHE A 92 -15.77 -29.49 10.00
C PHE A 92 -16.04 -29.06 11.44
N VAL A 93 -15.13 -28.23 11.98
CA VAL A 93 -15.25 -27.63 13.31
C VAL A 93 -15.50 -26.12 13.13
N PRO A 94 -16.38 -25.50 13.94
CA PRO A 94 -16.63 -24.07 13.86
C PRO A 94 -15.35 -23.24 14.09
N ILE A 95 -15.20 -22.17 13.31
CA ILE A 95 -14.14 -21.18 13.50
C ILE A 95 -14.58 -20.22 14.59
N PRO A 96 -13.71 -19.89 15.57
CA PRO A 96 -13.99 -18.85 16.56
C PRO A 96 -14.44 -17.53 15.93
N SER A 97 -15.44 -16.87 16.51
CA SER A 97 -16.07 -15.67 15.92
C SER A 97 -15.11 -14.48 15.78
N ASP A 98 -14.09 -14.39 16.63
CA ASP A 98 -13.04 -13.37 16.58
C ASP A 98 -12.12 -13.50 15.35
N LYS A 99 -12.08 -14.68 14.72
CA LYS A 99 -11.28 -14.97 13.52
C LYS A 99 -12.01 -14.74 12.21
N VAL A 100 -13.29 -14.39 12.28
CA VAL A 100 -14.14 -14.19 11.10
C VAL A 100 -14.67 -12.77 11.11
N ARG A 101 -14.29 -11.97 10.12
CA ARG A 101 -14.84 -10.63 9.93
C ARG A 101 -15.58 -10.57 8.60
N LYS A 102 -16.86 -10.27 8.68
CA LYS A 102 -17.77 -10.14 7.53
C LYS A 102 -18.20 -8.68 7.40
N SER A 103 -18.17 -8.16 6.18
CA SER A 103 -18.70 -6.85 5.84
C SER A 103 -19.43 -6.95 4.51
N PHE A 104 -20.74 -7.13 4.58
CA PHE A 104 -21.58 -7.21 3.39
C PHE A 104 -22.54 -6.02 3.32
N TYR A 105 -22.55 -5.31 2.20
CA TYR A 105 -23.53 -4.26 1.94
C TYR A 105 -24.85 -4.89 1.52
N LYS A 106 -25.92 -4.58 2.27
CA LYS A 106 -27.27 -5.13 2.08
C LYS A 106 -27.28 -6.66 1.99
N PRO A 107 -26.96 -7.37 3.09
CA PRO A 107 -26.99 -8.83 3.10
C PRO A 107 -28.39 -9.32 2.73
N THR A 108 -28.43 -10.35 1.91
CA THR A 108 -29.66 -10.90 1.33
C THR A 108 -30.13 -12.18 2.03
N VAL A 109 -29.30 -12.74 2.91
CA VAL A 109 -29.52 -14.02 3.59
C VAL A 109 -30.17 -13.81 4.96
N GLU A 110 -31.27 -14.52 5.23
CA GLU A 110 -31.97 -14.52 6.52
C GLU A 110 -31.30 -15.44 7.54
N ASN A 111 -30.95 -16.68 7.14
CA ASN A 111 -30.29 -17.66 8.01
C ASN A 111 -28.78 -17.64 7.79
N LYS A 112 -28.06 -16.98 8.70
CA LYS A 112 -26.59 -16.90 8.68
C LYS A 112 -25.97 -18.19 9.19
N GLN A 113 -25.00 -18.69 8.43
CA GLN A 113 -24.16 -19.82 8.80
C GLN A 113 -22.78 -19.33 9.22
N ASP A 114 -22.29 -19.88 10.33
CA ASP A 114 -20.95 -19.64 10.81
C ASP A 114 -19.92 -20.36 9.95
N ALA A 115 -18.73 -19.77 9.85
CA ALA A 115 -17.63 -20.39 9.13
C ALA A 115 -17.12 -21.59 9.93
N SER A 116 -16.71 -22.64 9.23
CA SER A 116 -16.08 -23.82 9.81
C SER A 116 -14.82 -24.16 9.01
N TRP A 117 -13.91 -24.89 9.62
CA TRP A 117 -12.71 -25.39 8.95
C TRP A 117 -12.53 -26.88 9.18
N LYS A 118 -11.73 -27.50 8.33
CA LYS A 118 -11.29 -28.88 8.46
C LYS A 118 -9.81 -28.93 8.12
N TYR A 119 -9.04 -29.67 8.92
CA TYR A 119 -7.62 -29.88 8.68
C TYR A 119 -7.34 -31.34 8.34
N VAL A 120 -6.72 -31.56 7.18
CA VAL A 120 -6.37 -32.89 6.68
C VAL A 120 -4.88 -32.93 6.40
N THR A 121 -4.20 -33.96 6.90
CA THR A 121 -2.79 -34.22 6.59
C THR A 121 -2.69 -35.50 5.79
N ASN A 122 -2.16 -35.41 4.58
CA ASN A 122 -1.83 -36.55 3.73
C ASN A 122 -0.31 -36.61 3.58
N VAL A 123 0.30 -37.78 3.76
CA VAL A 123 1.74 -37.95 3.53
C VAL A 123 1.96 -38.33 2.06
N THR A 124 2.74 -37.54 1.34
CA THR A 124 3.16 -37.87 -0.04
C THR A 124 4.68 -37.98 -0.10
N THR A 125 5.18 -38.83 -0.99
CA THR A 125 6.64 -38.97 -1.21
C THR A 125 7.04 -38.15 -2.42
N ILE A 126 7.89 -37.14 -2.24
CA ILE A 126 8.44 -36.32 -3.32
C ILE A 126 9.96 -36.50 -3.33
N GLY A 127 10.52 -37.04 -4.42
CA GLY A 127 11.96 -37.23 -4.57
C GLY A 127 12.59 -38.14 -3.50
N GLY A 128 11.85 -39.13 -2.98
CA GLY A 128 12.33 -40.03 -1.92
C GLY A 128 12.18 -39.51 -0.49
N ARG A 129 11.70 -38.27 -0.30
CA ARG A 129 11.42 -37.67 1.01
C ARG A 129 9.92 -37.70 1.30
N GLN A 130 9.53 -38.09 2.52
CA GLN A 130 8.15 -37.94 2.98
C GLN A 130 7.87 -36.46 3.26
N VAL A 131 6.82 -35.94 2.62
CA VAL A 131 6.35 -34.57 2.75
C VAL A 131 4.91 -34.63 3.25
N ASN A 132 4.65 -33.97 4.37
CA ASN A 132 3.29 -33.81 4.89
C ASN A 132 2.57 -32.76 4.05
N ASN A 133 1.66 -33.19 3.19
CA ASN A 133 0.74 -32.33 2.49
C ASN A 133 -0.43 -31.99 3.42
N THR A 134 -0.34 -30.83 4.06
CA THR A 134 -1.33 -30.37 5.02
C THR A 134 -2.29 -29.38 4.36
N VAL A 135 -3.59 -29.67 4.44
CA VAL A 135 -4.65 -28.89 3.79
C VAL A 135 -5.63 -28.41 4.84
N CYS A 136 -5.87 -27.10 4.83
CA CYS A 136 -6.97 -26.48 5.55
C CYS A 136 -8.11 -26.19 4.57
N THR A 137 -9.26 -26.84 4.76
CA THR A 137 -10.48 -26.55 4.01
C THR A 137 -11.33 -25.59 4.82
N LEU A 138 -11.53 -24.37 4.34
CA LEU A 138 -12.46 -23.42 4.92
C LEU A 138 -13.85 -23.64 4.30
N LYS A 139 -14.91 -23.60 5.11
CA LYS A 139 -16.31 -23.58 4.68
C LYS A 139 -16.97 -22.32 5.21
N PHE A 140 -17.50 -21.48 4.32
CA PHE A 140 -18.05 -20.18 4.67
C PHE A 140 -19.24 -19.80 3.79
N GLN A 141 -20.12 -18.95 4.31
CA GLN A 141 -21.27 -18.44 3.58
C GLN A 141 -21.04 -16.99 3.14
N LEU A 142 -21.32 -16.70 1.86
CA LEU A 142 -21.46 -15.35 1.36
C LEU A 142 -22.87 -14.84 1.61
N GLU A 143 -22.99 -13.72 2.31
CA GLU A 143 -24.29 -13.14 2.71
C GLU A 143 -24.91 -12.24 1.62
N ALA A 144 -24.12 -11.89 0.61
CA ALA A 144 -24.53 -11.14 -0.59
C ALA A 144 -23.63 -11.54 -1.77
N ASP A 145 -24.11 -11.27 -2.98
CA ASP A 145 -23.35 -11.50 -4.21
C ASP A 145 -22.15 -10.55 -4.28
N MET A 146 -20.99 -11.08 -4.68
CA MET A 146 -19.80 -10.29 -4.97
C MET A 146 -19.66 -10.10 -6.48
N THR A 147 -20.02 -8.92 -6.97
CA THR A 147 -19.88 -8.56 -8.39
C THR A 147 -18.41 -8.47 -8.79
N ALA A 148 -18.10 -8.91 -10.01
CA ALA A 148 -16.74 -8.82 -10.54
C ALA A 148 -16.18 -7.37 -10.53
N PRO A 149 -14.88 -7.18 -10.26
CA PRO A 149 -13.89 -8.22 -9.99
C PRO A 149 -13.90 -8.68 -8.53
N VAL A 150 -13.78 -9.99 -8.33
CA VAL A 150 -13.62 -10.64 -7.02
C VAL A 150 -12.15 -10.98 -6.80
N LEU A 151 -11.59 -10.52 -5.70
CA LEU A 151 -10.17 -10.57 -5.41
C LEU A 151 -9.94 -11.39 -4.14
N LEU A 152 -9.04 -12.38 -4.22
CA LEU A 152 -8.60 -13.17 -3.08
C LEU A 152 -7.19 -12.74 -2.71
N TYR A 153 -7.07 -12.09 -1.54
CA TYR A 153 -5.79 -11.76 -0.93
C TYR A 153 -5.47 -12.74 0.20
N TYR A 154 -4.18 -12.90 0.49
CA TYR A 154 -3.75 -13.30 1.82
C TYR A 154 -3.33 -12.08 2.62
N ARG A 155 -3.61 -12.08 3.92
CA ARG A 155 -3.21 -11.06 4.88
C ARG A 155 -2.26 -11.67 5.88
N LEU A 156 -1.11 -11.03 6.09
CA LEU A 156 -0.16 -11.37 7.13
C LEU A 156 -0.14 -10.26 8.16
N THR A 157 -0.03 -10.63 9.43
CA THR A 157 0.23 -9.71 10.54
C THR A 157 1.60 -9.98 11.14
N ASN A 158 2.16 -8.96 11.80
CA ASN A 158 3.44 -9.06 12.51
C ASN A 158 4.61 -9.53 11.62
N PHE A 159 4.57 -9.25 10.31
CA PHE A 159 5.65 -9.60 9.37
C PHE A 159 6.29 -8.34 8.79
N TYR A 160 7.55 -8.08 9.13
CA TYR A 160 8.21 -6.79 8.87
C TYR A 160 8.93 -6.74 7.51
N GLN A 161 8.16 -6.71 6.40
CA GLN A 161 8.73 -6.47 5.06
C GLN A 161 9.44 -5.11 4.94
N ASN A 162 9.10 -4.15 5.80
CA ASN A 162 9.66 -2.79 5.81
C ASN A 162 10.97 -2.67 6.61
N HIS A 163 11.48 -3.75 7.19
CA HIS A 163 12.74 -3.70 7.92
C HIS A 163 13.90 -3.34 6.97
N ARG A 164 14.77 -2.39 7.37
CA ARG A 164 15.84 -1.84 6.52
C ARG A 164 16.71 -2.92 5.86
N ARG A 165 17.11 -3.94 6.62
CA ARG A 165 17.93 -5.06 6.10
C ARG A 165 17.13 -5.94 5.14
N TYR A 166 15.83 -6.13 5.39
CA TYR A 166 14.98 -6.97 4.56
C TYR A 166 14.79 -6.35 3.17
N VAL A 167 14.38 -5.07 3.12
CA VAL A 167 14.13 -4.35 1.85
C VAL A 167 15.37 -4.27 0.96
N LYS A 168 16.56 -4.20 1.57
CA LYS A 168 17.83 -4.15 0.83
C LYS A 168 18.34 -5.51 0.37
N SER A 169 17.81 -6.61 0.91
CA SER A 169 18.30 -7.97 0.66
C SER A 169 17.62 -8.56 -0.60
N VAL A 170 17.92 -7.94 -1.74
CA VAL A 170 17.63 -8.36 -3.11
C VAL A 170 18.70 -7.79 -4.07
N ASN A 171 19.10 -8.55 -5.10
CA ASN A 171 20.00 -8.07 -6.17
C ASN A 171 19.23 -7.85 -7.48
N GLU A 172 19.20 -6.61 -7.96
CA GLU A 172 18.42 -6.22 -9.15
C GLU A 172 18.98 -6.81 -10.45
N ASP A 173 20.29 -6.90 -10.59
CA ASP A 173 20.91 -7.45 -11.80
C ASP A 173 20.59 -8.95 -11.95
N GLN A 174 20.57 -9.66 -10.82
CA GLN A 174 20.13 -11.06 -10.76
C GLN A 174 18.66 -11.21 -11.19
N LEU A 175 17.76 -10.33 -10.70
CA LEU A 175 16.34 -10.35 -11.08
C LEU A 175 16.13 -10.02 -12.55
N ARG A 176 16.92 -9.10 -13.11
CA ARG A 176 16.94 -8.75 -14.55
C ARG A 176 17.50 -9.88 -15.43
N GLY A 177 17.97 -10.98 -14.84
CA GLY A 177 18.44 -12.18 -15.53
C GLY A 177 19.94 -12.20 -15.80
N ASN A 178 20.72 -11.25 -15.27
CA ASN A 178 22.17 -11.26 -15.42
C ASN A 178 22.80 -12.28 -14.46
N ASP A 179 23.86 -12.93 -14.94
CA ASP A 179 24.67 -13.90 -14.22
C ASP A 179 25.74 -13.20 -13.36
N VAL A 180 25.33 -12.66 -12.22
CA VAL A 180 26.22 -12.00 -11.27
C VAL A 180 27.09 -13.03 -10.54
N GLY A 181 28.42 -12.84 -10.50
CA GLY A 181 29.33 -13.77 -9.85
C GLY A 181 29.17 -13.83 -8.32
N ALA A 182 29.50 -14.99 -7.72
CA ALA A 182 29.38 -15.25 -6.28
C ALA A 182 30.10 -14.21 -5.41
N GLY A 183 31.35 -13.86 -5.76
CA GLY A 183 32.13 -12.88 -4.99
C GLY A 183 31.51 -11.48 -4.97
N THR A 184 30.87 -11.06 -6.06
CA THR A 184 30.16 -9.78 -6.13
C THR A 184 28.89 -9.81 -5.28
N LEU A 185 28.12 -10.90 -5.34
CA LEU A 185 26.90 -11.04 -4.53
C LEU A 185 27.21 -11.10 -3.03
N ASP A 186 28.26 -11.82 -2.64
CA ASP A 186 28.64 -12.05 -1.25
C ASP A 186 29.25 -10.79 -0.58
N THR A 187 30.04 -10.02 -1.33
CA THR A 187 30.59 -8.74 -0.84
C THR A 187 29.57 -7.61 -0.83
N SER A 188 28.49 -7.74 -1.59
CA SER A 188 27.42 -6.75 -1.62
C SER A 188 26.45 -6.91 -0.43
N GLU A 189 26.05 -5.80 0.19
CA GLU A 189 24.92 -5.81 1.14
C GLU A 189 23.60 -6.24 0.49
N SER A 190 23.55 -6.29 -0.85
CA SER A 190 22.33 -6.52 -1.63
C SER A 190 21.76 -7.92 -1.47
N CYS A 191 22.55 -8.95 -1.14
CA CYS A 191 22.02 -10.30 -0.93
C CYS A 191 22.44 -10.94 0.39
N SER A 192 23.20 -10.23 1.23
CA SER A 192 23.54 -10.71 2.56
C SER A 192 22.29 -10.94 3.42
N PRO A 193 22.22 -12.04 4.21
CA PRO A 193 23.22 -13.10 4.37
C PRO A 193 23.04 -14.29 3.41
N LEU A 194 22.15 -14.20 2.43
CA LEU A 194 21.73 -15.29 1.55
C LEU A 194 22.18 -15.06 0.11
N ALA A 195 23.47 -14.80 -0.09
CA ALA A 195 24.09 -14.64 -1.40
C ALA A 195 24.54 -16.00 -1.97
N VAL A 196 25.19 -16.81 -1.14
CA VAL A 196 25.74 -18.12 -1.49
C VAL A 196 25.36 -19.16 -0.44
N ASP A 197 25.35 -20.44 -0.82
CA ASP A 197 25.20 -21.55 0.10
C ASP A 197 26.53 -21.96 0.76
N ALA A 198 26.50 -22.96 1.64
CA ALA A 198 27.69 -23.46 2.32
C ALA A 198 28.73 -24.10 1.37
N ALA A 199 28.35 -24.47 0.14
CA ALA A 199 29.24 -25.01 -0.88
C ALA A 199 29.79 -23.92 -1.83
N GLY A 200 29.45 -22.64 -1.60
CA GLY A 200 29.86 -21.51 -2.43
C GLY A 200 29.06 -21.37 -3.73
N LYS A 201 27.94 -22.09 -3.89
CA LYS A 201 27.02 -21.91 -5.02
C LYS A 201 26.12 -20.71 -4.80
N ILE A 202 25.75 -20.05 -5.89
CA ILE A 202 24.94 -18.83 -5.87
C ILE A 202 23.49 -19.19 -5.54
N ILE A 203 22.91 -18.51 -4.55
CA ILE A 203 21.48 -18.64 -4.28
C ILE A 203 20.72 -17.85 -5.35
N TYR A 204 19.77 -18.50 -6.03
CA TYR A 204 18.95 -17.87 -7.07
C TYR A 204 17.45 -18.09 -6.81
N PRO A 205 16.63 -17.03 -6.68
CA PRO A 205 17.01 -15.64 -6.45
C PRO A 205 17.57 -15.43 -5.03
N CYS A 206 18.61 -14.60 -4.87
CA CYS A 206 19.27 -14.35 -3.60
C CYS A 206 18.53 -13.37 -2.69
N GLY A 207 18.90 -13.37 -1.41
CA GLY A 207 18.42 -12.42 -0.42
C GLY A 207 17.21 -12.86 0.41
N LEU A 208 16.97 -12.13 1.50
CA LEU A 208 15.93 -12.43 2.49
C LEU A 208 14.52 -12.33 1.92
N MET A 209 14.31 -11.41 0.96
CA MET A 209 13.00 -11.18 0.35
C MET A 209 12.52 -12.43 -0.40
N ALA A 210 13.34 -12.94 -1.32
CA ALA A 210 13.04 -14.15 -2.07
C ALA A 210 12.93 -15.37 -1.16
N ASN A 211 13.89 -15.55 -0.24
CA ASN A 211 13.92 -16.71 0.65
C ASN A 211 12.63 -16.83 1.49
N SER A 212 12.06 -15.72 1.95
CA SER A 212 10.86 -15.74 2.80
C SER A 212 9.54 -15.68 2.02
N LEU A 213 9.53 -16.03 0.73
CA LEU A 213 8.33 -16.09 -0.10
C LEU A 213 7.18 -16.82 0.61
N PHE A 214 6.04 -16.13 0.70
CA PHE A 214 4.80 -16.76 1.15
C PHE A 214 4.38 -17.87 0.18
N ASN A 215 4.24 -19.09 0.69
CA ASN A 215 4.09 -20.30 -0.12
C ASN A 215 2.87 -21.17 0.24
N ASP A 216 1.91 -20.66 1.03
CA ASP A 216 0.60 -21.32 1.07
C ASP A 216 -0.05 -21.23 -0.30
N THR A 217 -0.70 -22.30 -0.75
CA THR A 217 -1.33 -22.33 -2.06
C THR A 217 -2.84 -22.33 -1.95
N PHE A 218 -3.48 -21.39 -2.65
CA PHE A 218 -4.93 -21.25 -2.68
C PHE A 218 -5.52 -21.93 -3.91
N GLY A 219 -6.52 -22.79 -3.68
CA GLY A 219 -7.41 -23.28 -4.72
C GLY A 219 -8.43 -22.22 -5.18
N SER A 220 -9.33 -22.62 -6.08
CA SER A 220 -10.52 -21.84 -6.42
C SER A 220 -11.65 -22.22 -5.45
N PRO A 221 -12.46 -21.24 -4.96
CA PRO A 221 -13.62 -21.56 -4.14
C PRO A 221 -14.61 -22.47 -4.88
N ILE A 222 -15.27 -23.38 -4.17
CA ILE A 222 -16.27 -24.30 -4.71
C ILE A 222 -17.60 -24.01 -4.03
N LEU A 223 -18.62 -23.63 -4.80
CA LEU A 223 -19.99 -23.48 -4.33
C LEU A 223 -20.56 -24.87 -4.05
N VAL A 224 -20.86 -25.15 -2.78
CA VAL A 224 -21.39 -26.45 -2.32
C VAL A 224 -22.88 -26.40 -1.99
N GLN A 225 -23.43 -25.20 -1.75
CA GLN A 225 -24.85 -25.02 -1.50
C GLN A 225 -25.33 -23.66 -2.02
N LYS A 226 -26.22 -23.68 -3.02
CA LYS A 226 -26.89 -22.48 -3.54
C LYS A 226 -28.10 -22.12 -2.69
N ARG A 227 -28.44 -20.83 -2.60
CA ARG A 227 -29.66 -20.35 -1.94
C ARG A 227 -30.92 -20.91 -2.64
N GLY A 228 -31.79 -21.58 -1.89
CA GLY A 228 -33.11 -22.01 -2.37
C GLY A 228 -33.13 -23.13 -3.42
N GLY A 229 -31.98 -23.72 -3.75
CA GLY A 229 -31.88 -24.82 -4.72
C GLY A 229 -31.90 -26.20 -4.06
N THR A 230 -32.58 -27.15 -4.70
CA THR A 230 -32.52 -28.60 -4.40
C THR A 230 -31.34 -29.31 -5.08
N GLY A 231 -30.52 -28.58 -5.85
CA GLY A 231 -29.40 -29.12 -6.62
C GLY A 231 -28.11 -29.19 -5.81
N SER A 232 -27.58 -30.41 -5.64
CA SER A 232 -26.33 -30.75 -4.97
C SER A 232 -25.10 -30.70 -5.90
N ARG A 233 -25.13 -29.88 -6.96
CA ARG A 233 -24.00 -29.81 -7.90
C ARG A 233 -22.98 -28.81 -7.38
N GLU A 234 -21.80 -29.31 -7.06
CA GLU A 234 -20.65 -28.48 -6.73
C GLU A 234 -20.21 -27.69 -7.97
N GLU A 235 -20.08 -26.36 -7.82
CA GLU A 235 -19.66 -25.47 -8.91
C GLU A 235 -18.37 -24.73 -8.53
N VAL A 236 -17.32 -24.90 -9.33
CA VAL A 236 -16.04 -24.24 -9.07
C VAL A 236 -16.11 -22.79 -9.54
N TYR A 237 -15.95 -21.85 -8.61
CA TYR A 237 -15.75 -20.44 -8.92
C TYR A 237 -14.29 -20.21 -9.32
N GLN A 238 -14.01 -20.40 -10.61
CA GLN A 238 -12.65 -20.35 -11.17
C GLN A 238 -11.99 -18.99 -10.90
N MET A 239 -10.87 -19.00 -10.19
CA MET A 239 -10.03 -17.81 -10.02
C MET A 239 -8.65 -18.06 -10.61
N THR A 240 -8.10 -17.05 -11.28
CA THR A 240 -6.77 -17.13 -11.89
C THR A 240 -5.71 -16.49 -11.01
N ASN A 241 -4.48 -16.96 -11.14
CA ASN A 241 -3.28 -16.35 -10.57
C ASN A 241 -2.53 -15.46 -11.57
N LYS A 242 -3.11 -15.22 -12.74
CA LYS A 242 -2.58 -14.32 -13.76
C LYS A 242 -3.20 -12.94 -13.66
N GLY A 243 -2.44 -11.92 -14.03
CA GLY A 243 -2.81 -10.51 -13.89
C GLY A 243 -2.93 -10.05 -12.43
N ILE A 244 -2.26 -10.70 -11.49
CA ILE A 244 -2.19 -10.29 -10.08
C ILE A 244 -1.02 -9.33 -9.81
N ALA A 245 0.04 -9.40 -10.61
CA ALA A 245 1.15 -8.46 -10.59
C ALA A 245 0.90 -7.27 -11.52
N TRP A 246 1.65 -6.19 -11.31
CA TRP A 246 1.57 -5.04 -12.21
C TRP A 246 2.39 -5.35 -13.45
N PRO A 247 1.93 -4.97 -14.66
CA PRO A 247 2.72 -5.18 -15.87
C PRO A 247 4.14 -4.58 -15.78
N SER A 248 4.27 -3.42 -15.15
CA SER A 248 5.56 -2.77 -14.88
C SER A 248 6.45 -3.53 -13.88
N ASP A 249 5.87 -4.31 -12.97
CA ASP A 249 6.66 -5.17 -12.08
C ASP A 249 7.30 -6.30 -12.90
N ALA A 250 6.61 -6.85 -13.89
CA ALA A 250 7.12 -7.92 -14.75
C ALA A 250 8.35 -7.48 -15.57
N ASP A 251 8.42 -6.21 -15.97
CA ASP A 251 9.57 -5.64 -16.70
C ASP A 251 10.86 -5.59 -15.87
N ARG A 252 10.76 -5.69 -14.54
CA ARG A 252 11.91 -5.79 -13.64
C ARG A 252 12.59 -7.16 -13.71
N TYR A 253 11.88 -8.19 -14.19
CA TYR A 253 12.34 -9.57 -14.20
C TYR A 253 12.72 -10.02 -15.62
N GLY A 254 13.89 -10.63 -15.75
CA GLY A 254 14.38 -11.21 -16.99
C GLY A 254 14.62 -12.71 -16.89
N THR A 255 14.79 -13.35 -18.05
CA THR A 255 15.21 -14.75 -18.10
C THR A 255 16.66 -14.88 -17.62
N THR A 256 16.89 -15.78 -16.67
CA THR A 256 18.21 -16.02 -16.11
C THR A 256 19.21 -16.53 -17.14
N LYS A 257 20.43 -16.03 -17.08
CA LYS A 257 21.58 -16.47 -17.87
C LYS A 257 22.51 -17.43 -17.11
N TYR A 258 22.22 -17.72 -15.83
CA TYR A 258 23.02 -18.66 -15.05
C TYR A 258 22.97 -20.08 -15.61
N ASN A 259 24.09 -20.78 -15.50
CA ASN A 259 24.11 -22.23 -15.69
C ASN A 259 23.59 -22.92 -14.42
N LEU A 260 22.82 -24.00 -14.59
CA LEU A 260 22.23 -24.77 -13.50
C LEU A 260 23.25 -25.27 -12.47
N SER A 261 24.49 -25.56 -12.89
CA SER A 261 25.56 -26.02 -12.00
C SER A 261 26.02 -24.96 -11.00
N GLN A 262 25.83 -23.67 -11.31
CA GLN A 262 26.30 -22.53 -10.53
C GLN A 262 25.31 -22.10 -9.45
N ILE A 263 24.04 -22.45 -9.60
CA ILE A 263 22.93 -21.92 -8.80
C ILE A 263 22.22 -22.98 -7.95
N VAL A 264 21.66 -22.53 -6.85
CA VAL A 264 20.84 -23.32 -5.93
C VAL A 264 19.62 -22.52 -5.48
N PRO A 265 18.51 -23.18 -5.12
CA PRO A 265 17.35 -22.50 -4.57
C PRO A 265 17.64 -21.88 -3.19
N PRO A 266 16.87 -20.85 -2.78
CA PRO A 266 16.91 -20.34 -1.41
C PRO A 266 16.64 -21.43 -0.36
N PRO A 267 17.23 -21.34 0.83
CA PRO A 267 17.09 -22.37 1.87
C PRO A 267 15.63 -22.75 2.22
N ASN A 268 14.74 -21.78 2.33
CA ASN A 268 13.33 -22.03 2.66
C ASN A 268 12.51 -22.58 1.48
N TRP A 269 13.10 -22.66 0.29
CA TRP A 269 12.47 -23.23 -0.89
C TRP A 269 12.74 -24.74 -1.03
N ILE A 270 13.42 -25.35 -0.05
CA ILE A 270 13.79 -26.77 -0.07
C ILE A 270 12.61 -27.72 -0.31
N ASN A 271 11.41 -27.39 0.18
CA ASN A 271 10.22 -28.22 -0.07
C ASN A 271 9.68 -28.08 -1.50
N MET A 272 9.95 -26.94 -2.17
CA MET A 272 9.60 -26.73 -3.58
C MET A 272 10.64 -27.35 -4.52
N PHE A 273 11.92 -27.31 -4.13
CA PHE A 273 13.05 -27.79 -4.92
C PHE A 273 13.96 -28.72 -4.10
N PRO A 274 13.48 -29.92 -3.71
CA PRO A 274 14.21 -30.81 -2.78
C PRO A 274 15.55 -31.29 -3.31
N ASN A 275 15.67 -31.42 -4.63
CA ASN A 275 16.89 -31.86 -5.32
C ASN A 275 17.62 -30.70 -6.01
N GLY A 276 17.31 -29.45 -5.64
CA GLY A 276 17.82 -28.25 -6.30
C GLY A 276 17.18 -27.99 -7.67
N TYR A 277 17.83 -27.12 -8.45
CA TYR A 277 17.40 -26.76 -9.80
C TYR A 277 17.88 -27.76 -10.85
N ASN A 278 17.03 -27.98 -11.85
CA ASN A 278 17.26 -28.78 -13.04
C ASN A 278 16.64 -28.09 -14.26
N ALA A 279 16.83 -28.66 -15.45
CA ALA A 279 16.38 -28.05 -16.71
C ALA A 279 14.86 -27.86 -16.83
N THR A 280 14.06 -28.56 -16.03
CA THR A 280 12.59 -28.55 -16.11
C THR A 280 11.91 -27.74 -14.99
N ASN A 281 12.59 -27.52 -13.86
CA ASN A 281 12.00 -26.90 -12.68
C ASN A 281 12.54 -25.50 -12.38
N LEU A 282 13.53 -25.00 -13.15
CA LEU A 282 14.09 -23.67 -12.96
C LEU A 282 12.97 -22.62 -13.14
N PRO A 283 12.67 -21.79 -12.11
CA PRO A 283 11.53 -20.90 -12.17
C PRO A 283 11.78 -19.72 -13.13
N ASN A 284 10.78 -19.43 -13.96
CA ASN A 284 10.75 -18.21 -14.76
C ASN A 284 10.17 -17.06 -13.93
N LEU A 285 11.04 -16.21 -13.37
CA LEU A 285 10.62 -15.11 -12.49
C LEU A 285 9.73 -14.07 -13.21
N LYS A 286 9.86 -13.94 -14.53
CA LYS A 286 9.06 -13.01 -15.34
C LYS A 286 7.60 -13.43 -15.47
N GLU A 287 7.33 -14.73 -15.41
CA GLU A 287 5.97 -15.29 -15.50
C GLU A 287 5.37 -15.66 -14.13
N TRP A 288 6.21 -15.64 -13.08
CA TRP A 288 5.83 -15.99 -11.73
C TRP A 288 5.28 -14.80 -10.95
N GLU A 289 4.05 -14.40 -11.27
CA GLU A 289 3.41 -13.22 -10.69
C GLU A 289 3.28 -13.25 -9.16
N GLU A 290 3.09 -14.41 -8.54
CA GLU A 290 3.05 -14.51 -7.07
C GLU A 290 4.36 -14.07 -6.42
N LEU A 291 5.51 -14.41 -7.02
CA LEU A 291 6.81 -13.94 -6.57
C LEU A 291 6.91 -12.42 -6.75
N GLN A 292 6.47 -11.88 -7.89
CA GLN A 292 6.53 -10.44 -8.17
C GLN A 292 5.72 -9.64 -7.15
N VAL A 293 4.51 -10.12 -6.81
CA VAL A 293 3.66 -9.54 -5.76
C VAL A 293 4.35 -9.57 -4.40
N TRP A 294 5.08 -10.64 -4.08
CA TRP A 294 5.83 -10.77 -2.82
C TRP A 294 7.04 -9.83 -2.76
N MET A 295 7.83 -9.78 -3.83
CA MET A 295 9.04 -8.97 -3.96
C MET A 295 8.76 -7.47 -3.94
N ARG A 296 7.52 -7.04 -4.23
CA ARG A 296 7.09 -5.68 -3.93
C ARG A 296 6.73 -5.57 -2.45
N THR A 297 7.62 -5.02 -1.63
CA THR A 297 7.46 -4.96 -0.16
C THR A 297 6.28 -4.11 0.31
N ALA A 298 5.71 -4.46 1.46
CA ALA A 298 4.70 -3.68 2.15
C ALA A 298 5.32 -2.65 3.10
N GLY A 299 4.67 -1.50 3.28
CA GLY A 299 5.14 -0.43 4.17
C GLY A 299 4.85 -0.66 5.67
N LEU A 300 3.94 -1.58 6.00
CA LEU A 300 3.48 -1.88 7.36
C LEU A 300 3.62 -3.38 7.68
N PRO A 301 3.70 -3.76 8.97
CA PRO A 301 3.83 -5.16 9.38
C PRO A 301 2.55 -5.99 9.19
N THR A 302 1.42 -5.31 9.05
CA THR A 302 0.15 -5.91 8.65
C THR A 302 -0.16 -5.47 7.23
N PHE A 303 -0.24 -6.42 6.31
CA PHE A 303 -0.44 -6.14 4.90
C PHE A 303 -1.20 -7.26 4.20
N SER A 304 -1.77 -6.96 3.04
CA SER A 304 -2.44 -7.95 2.19
C SER A 304 -1.79 -7.98 0.80
N LYS A 305 -1.75 -9.16 0.20
CA LYS A 305 -1.16 -9.41 -1.13
C LYS A 305 -2.14 -10.22 -1.96
N LEU A 306 -2.29 -9.85 -3.23
CA LEU A 306 -3.24 -10.50 -4.13
C LEU A 306 -2.71 -11.88 -4.52
N ALA A 307 -3.53 -12.92 -4.39
CA ALA A 307 -3.17 -14.30 -4.68
C ALA A 307 -3.92 -14.88 -5.87
N ARG A 308 -5.22 -14.55 -5.97
CA ARG A 308 -6.09 -14.94 -7.07
C ARG A 308 -7.08 -13.82 -7.38
N ARG A 309 -7.57 -13.76 -8.62
CA ARG A 309 -8.63 -12.84 -9.04
C ARG A 309 -9.58 -13.51 -10.03
N ASN A 310 -10.81 -13.00 -10.10
CA ASN A 310 -11.75 -13.26 -11.18
C ASN A 310 -12.39 -11.92 -11.58
N ASP A 311 -12.22 -11.54 -12.84
CA ASP A 311 -12.65 -10.24 -13.35
C ASP A 311 -13.95 -10.27 -14.14
N THR A 312 -14.53 -11.44 -14.35
CA THR A 312 -15.63 -11.66 -15.31
C THR A 312 -16.88 -12.19 -14.65
N ALA A 313 -16.76 -13.08 -13.68
CA ALA A 313 -17.90 -13.77 -13.06
C ALA A 313 -18.26 -13.17 -11.69
N THR A 314 -19.56 -12.98 -11.46
CA THR A 314 -20.09 -12.69 -10.12
C THR A 314 -20.00 -13.93 -9.25
N MET A 315 -19.52 -13.78 -8.02
CA MET A 315 -19.57 -14.85 -7.01
C MET A 315 -20.90 -14.73 -6.27
N GLU A 316 -21.83 -15.64 -6.58
CA GLU A 316 -23.20 -15.62 -6.03
C GLU A 316 -23.21 -15.86 -4.51
N ASN A 317 -24.27 -15.43 -3.83
CA ASN A 317 -24.50 -15.81 -2.45
C ASN A 317 -24.66 -17.34 -2.32
N GLY A 318 -24.12 -17.91 -1.25
CA GLY A 318 -24.08 -19.36 -1.09
C GLY A 318 -23.00 -19.81 -0.13
N VAL A 319 -22.95 -21.12 0.11
CA VAL A 319 -21.92 -21.74 0.94
C VAL A 319 -20.80 -22.24 0.03
N TYR A 320 -19.59 -21.79 0.32
CA TYR A 320 -18.39 -22.14 -0.42
C TYR A 320 -17.42 -22.93 0.44
N THR A 321 -16.64 -23.78 -0.20
CA THR A 321 -15.41 -24.35 0.37
C THR A 321 -14.18 -23.83 -0.34
N LEU A 322 -13.09 -23.60 0.40
CA LEU A 322 -11.80 -23.20 -0.13
C LEU A 322 -10.69 -24.05 0.49
N ASP A 323 -9.94 -24.75 -0.34
CA ASP A 323 -8.76 -25.50 0.08
C ASP A 323 -7.50 -24.63 0.05
N ILE A 324 -6.77 -24.66 1.16
CA ILE A 324 -5.50 -23.96 1.37
C ILE A 324 -4.45 -24.99 1.76
N LYS A 325 -3.39 -25.14 0.96
CA LYS A 325 -2.22 -25.95 1.39
C LYS A 325 -1.35 -25.10 2.31
N MET A 326 -1.09 -25.61 3.51
CA MET A 326 -0.44 -24.91 4.59
C MET A 326 1.07 -25.19 4.57
N ASN A 327 1.86 -24.28 4.01
CA ASN A 327 3.31 -24.39 3.86
C ASN A 327 4.09 -23.30 4.61
N PHE A 328 3.44 -22.18 4.95
CA PHE A 328 4.06 -21.01 5.55
C PHE A 328 3.76 -20.91 7.06
N PRO A 329 4.75 -21.17 7.94
CA PRO A 329 4.54 -21.16 9.39
C PRO A 329 4.64 -19.75 10.00
N VAL A 330 3.50 -19.15 10.35
CA VAL A 330 3.45 -17.79 10.94
C VAL A 330 3.64 -17.77 12.46
N THR A 331 3.43 -18.90 13.12
CA THR A 331 3.56 -19.04 14.58
C THR A 331 4.99 -18.84 15.08
N LEU A 332 5.99 -19.06 14.21
CA LEU A 332 7.42 -18.88 14.53
C LEU A 332 7.79 -17.45 14.94
N TYR A 333 7.03 -16.46 14.47
CA TYR A 333 7.27 -15.05 14.76
C TYR A 333 6.05 -14.37 15.42
N GLY A 334 5.08 -15.16 15.88
CA GLY A 334 3.87 -14.65 16.55
C GLY A 334 2.99 -13.79 15.63
N GLY A 335 2.91 -14.12 14.35
CA GLY A 335 2.00 -13.48 13.40
C GLY A 335 0.77 -14.34 13.12
N THR A 336 -0.14 -13.78 12.34
CA THR A 336 -1.34 -14.47 11.84
C THR A 336 -1.41 -14.43 10.32
N LYS A 337 -2.12 -15.38 9.74
CA LYS A 337 -2.44 -15.44 8.32
C LYS A 337 -3.94 -15.61 8.10
N SER A 338 -4.48 -14.78 7.22
CA SER A 338 -5.90 -14.77 6.90
C SER A 338 -6.12 -14.73 5.40
N ILE A 339 -7.23 -15.27 4.92
CA ILE A 339 -7.73 -14.94 3.59
C ILE A 339 -8.56 -13.67 3.67
N VAL A 340 -8.56 -12.89 2.59
CA VAL A 340 -9.43 -11.73 2.42
C VAL A 340 -10.04 -11.83 1.04
N LEU A 341 -11.32 -12.16 0.99
CA LEU A 341 -12.11 -12.14 -0.23
C LEU A 341 -12.82 -10.79 -0.29
N SER A 342 -12.57 -10.01 -1.34
CA SER A 342 -13.09 -8.64 -1.43
C SER A 342 -13.46 -8.28 -2.86
N THR A 343 -14.53 -7.49 -3.01
CA THR A 343 -14.74 -6.68 -4.22
C THR A 343 -13.93 -5.38 -4.14
N ARG A 344 -13.91 -4.59 -5.20
CA ARG A 344 -13.37 -3.22 -5.18
C ARG A 344 -14.38 -2.23 -5.73
N THR A 345 -14.34 -1.01 -5.22
CA THR A 345 -14.94 0.15 -5.87
C THR A 345 -13.88 0.92 -6.66
N VAL A 346 -14.30 2.01 -7.31
CA VAL A 346 -13.37 2.98 -7.94
C VAL A 346 -12.33 3.52 -6.95
N MET A 347 -12.68 3.58 -5.65
CA MET A 347 -11.80 4.05 -4.58
C MET A 347 -10.91 2.95 -3.99
N GLY A 348 -11.00 1.72 -4.51
CA GLY A 348 -10.24 0.55 -4.02
C GLY A 348 -11.07 -0.33 -3.09
N GLY A 349 -10.41 -0.90 -2.08
CA GLY A 349 -11.03 -1.79 -1.09
C GLY A 349 -11.78 -1.03 0.00
N LYS A 350 -12.30 -1.77 0.99
CA LYS A 350 -13.01 -1.19 2.13
C LYS A 350 -12.06 -0.35 3.00
N ASN A 351 -12.23 0.96 2.98
CA ASN A 351 -11.49 1.89 3.83
C ASN A 351 -12.34 3.11 4.21
N PRO A 352 -13.00 3.10 5.38
CA PRO A 352 -13.84 4.22 5.81
C PRO A 352 -13.03 5.43 6.30
N PHE A 353 -11.73 5.28 6.56
CA PHE A 353 -10.91 6.32 7.18
C PHE A 353 -10.91 7.63 6.37
N LEU A 354 -10.74 7.54 5.04
CA LEU A 354 -10.68 8.73 4.19
C LEU A 354 -12.01 9.49 4.21
N GLY A 355 -13.13 8.77 4.12
CA GLY A 355 -14.46 9.38 4.22
C GLY A 355 -14.69 10.08 5.57
N ILE A 356 -14.37 9.38 6.66
CA ILE A 356 -14.47 9.93 8.03
C ILE A 356 -13.57 11.17 8.18
N ALA A 357 -12.32 11.12 7.72
CA ALA A 357 -11.39 12.24 7.82
C ALA A 357 -11.90 13.50 7.10
N TYR A 358 -12.46 13.35 5.89
CA TYR A 358 -13.05 14.47 5.15
C TYR A 358 -14.28 15.05 5.86
N ILE A 359 -15.16 14.21 6.40
CA ILE A 359 -16.33 14.66 7.16
C ILE A 359 -15.89 15.40 8.44
N VAL A 360 -14.91 14.88 9.17
CA VAL A 360 -14.39 15.51 10.39
C VAL A 360 -13.75 16.86 10.09
N VAL A 361 -12.87 16.93 9.09
CA VAL A 361 -12.23 18.20 8.69
C VAL A 361 -13.29 19.21 8.20
N GLY A 362 -14.24 18.78 7.38
CA GLY A 362 -15.34 19.62 6.91
C GLY A 362 -16.20 20.15 8.06
N GLY A 363 -16.56 19.28 9.01
CA GLY A 363 -17.31 19.64 10.20
C GLY A 363 -16.58 20.62 11.11
N LEU A 364 -15.27 20.42 11.33
CA LEU A 364 -14.43 21.34 12.09
C LEU A 364 -14.34 22.71 11.39
N CYS A 365 -14.21 22.75 10.07
CA CYS A 365 -14.18 24.01 9.31
C CYS A 365 -15.49 24.78 9.45
N VAL A 366 -16.65 24.13 9.36
CA VAL A 366 -17.95 24.78 9.57
C VAL A 366 -18.10 25.27 11.01
N LEU A 367 -17.74 24.45 12.00
CA LEU A 367 -17.80 24.82 13.41
C LEU A 367 -16.95 26.06 13.71
N LEU A 368 -15.69 26.07 13.28
CA LEU A 368 -14.79 27.22 13.43
C LEU A 368 -15.31 28.44 12.65
N GLY A 369 -15.85 28.22 11.45
CA GLY A 369 -16.50 29.27 10.66
C GLY A 369 -17.65 29.94 11.42
N VAL A 370 -18.52 29.15 12.07
CA VAL A 370 -19.62 29.66 12.91
C VAL A 370 -19.08 30.42 14.13
N ILE A 371 -18.11 29.86 14.84
CA ILE A 371 -17.51 30.50 16.04
C ILE A 371 -16.86 31.84 15.66
N PHE A 372 -16.08 31.90 14.58
CA PHE A 372 -15.43 33.13 14.14
C PHE A 372 -16.43 34.15 13.58
N THR A 373 -17.49 33.69 12.91
CA THR A 373 -18.58 34.57 12.46
C THR A 373 -19.31 35.17 13.66
N ALA A 374 -19.69 34.35 14.65
CA ALA A 374 -20.30 34.82 15.89
C ALA A 374 -19.41 35.83 16.62
N ARG A 375 -18.11 35.52 16.79
CA ARG A 375 -17.15 36.46 17.40
C ARG A 375 -17.06 37.76 16.62
N HIS A 376 -17.04 37.72 15.29
CA HIS A 376 -16.99 38.89 14.44
C HIS A 376 -18.25 39.77 14.57
N LEU A 377 -19.42 39.16 14.77
CA LEU A 377 -20.70 39.86 14.96
C LEU A 377 -20.83 40.44 16.38
N PHE A 378 -20.47 39.68 17.43
CA PHE A 378 -20.64 40.12 18.83
C PHE A 378 -19.52 41.05 19.31
N LYS A 379 -18.29 40.92 18.80
CA LYS A 379 -17.14 41.77 19.16
C LYS A 379 -16.36 42.16 17.90
N PRO A 380 -16.92 43.03 17.04
CA PRO A 380 -16.24 43.48 15.83
C PRO A 380 -15.01 44.33 16.20
N ARG A 381 -13.84 43.96 15.65
CA ARG A 381 -12.61 44.75 15.75
C ARG A 381 -12.40 45.51 14.45
N LYS A 382 -12.09 46.80 14.53
CA LYS A 382 -11.67 47.59 13.36
C LYS A 382 -10.30 47.08 12.88
N LEU A 383 -10.19 46.84 11.57
CA LEU A 383 -8.94 46.38 10.96
C LEU A 383 -7.91 47.52 11.02
N GLY A 384 -6.71 47.24 11.52
CA GLY A 384 -5.65 48.25 11.64
C GLY A 384 -5.85 49.27 12.76
N ASP A 385 -6.63 48.95 13.80
CA ASP A 385 -6.85 49.85 14.95
C ASP A 385 -5.55 50.10 15.74
N HIS A 386 -5.15 51.38 15.79
CA HIS A 386 -3.90 51.85 16.41
C HIS A 386 -3.89 51.69 17.93
N THR A 387 -5.06 51.60 18.57
CA THR A 387 -5.19 51.40 20.02
C THR A 387 -4.63 50.07 20.51
N TYR A 388 -4.35 49.13 19.62
CA TYR A 388 -3.73 47.85 19.93
C TYR A 388 -2.23 47.80 19.62
N LEU A 389 -1.65 48.93 19.19
CA LEU A 389 -0.19 49.05 19.06
C LEU A 389 0.40 49.07 20.46
N SER A 390 1.40 48.21 20.71
CA SER A 390 1.93 47.96 22.05
C SER A 390 2.52 49.22 22.71
N TRP A 391 2.93 50.21 21.93
CA TRP A 391 3.49 51.47 22.42
C TRP A 391 2.46 52.55 22.71
N GLU A 392 1.22 52.42 22.21
CA GLU A 392 0.14 53.39 22.50
C GLU A 392 -0.43 53.19 23.91
N ASN A 393 -0.31 51.98 24.45
CA ASN A 393 -0.75 51.61 25.81
C ASN A 393 0.41 51.48 26.81
N GLY A 394 1.63 51.92 26.44
CA GLY A 394 2.76 52.02 27.37
C GLY A 394 2.62 53.25 28.27
N PRO A 395 3.24 53.28 29.47
CA PRO A 395 3.25 54.49 30.29
C PRO A 395 3.84 55.63 29.45
N ALA A 396 3.12 56.77 29.38
CA ALA A 396 3.52 57.92 28.59
C ALA A 396 5.01 58.21 28.83
N ALA A 397 5.81 58.05 27.79
CA ALA A 397 7.21 58.41 27.82
C ALA A 397 7.27 59.87 28.29
N ALA A 398 7.92 60.08 29.43
CA ALA A 398 8.07 61.38 30.04
C ALA A 398 8.52 62.38 28.96
N SER A 399 7.72 63.43 28.79
CA SER A 399 8.02 64.56 27.93
C SER A 399 9.47 64.98 28.13
N ALA A 400 10.33 64.67 27.15
CA ALA A 400 11.70 65.13 27.13
C ALA A 400 11.66 66.64 26.92
N THR A 401 11.64 67.38 28.03
CA THR A 401 11.98 68.80 28.06
C THR A 401 13.48 68.90 27.80
N GLY A 402 13.84 68.96 26.52
CA GLY A 402 15.17 69.33 26.08
C GLY A 402 15.40 70.80 26.42
N ARG A 403 16.16 71.02 27.49
CA ARG A 403 16.80 72.29 27.84
C ARG A 403 17.59 72.82 26.64
N ASP A 404 17.30 74.06 26.25
CA ASP A 404 18.33 74.96 25.73
C ASP A 404 19.40 75.13 26.82
N LEU A 405 20.66 74.89 26.46
CA LEU A 405 21.87 75.41 27.13
C LEU A 405 23.11 75.02 26.30
N SER A 406 23.45 75.86 25.33
CA SER A 406 24.76 76.53 25.15
C SER A 406 24.88 77.09 23.75
#